data_AF-A0A7M3Y3B1-F1
#
_entry.id   AF-A0A7M3Y3B1-F1
#
_cell.length_a   1.000
_cell.length_b   1.000
_cell.length_c   1.000
_cell.angle_alpha   90.00
_cell.angle_beta   90.00
_cell.angle_gamma   90.00
#
_symmetry.space_group_name_H-M   'P 1'
#
loop_
_entity.id
_entity.type
_entity.pdbx_description
1 polymer ?
#
loop_
_entity_poly.entity_id
_entity_poly.type
_entity_poly.pdbx_seq_one_letter_code
_entity_poly.pdbx_strand_id
1 'polypeptide(L)'
;ALYFRNATSNAPTKLRLEHGLATFVRQKQTLATALFVVYVLVALWSFTTWTNGVVGGEGSLSRTVFFSDFFTWLVMSDILILLISYKHTTDFNHLARNTGFVLSTVVIRVGIGTPGYVGAALFILASALAVGVLWLNTWFGREQVTNEAE
;
A
#
# COMPACT_ATOMS: atom_id res chain seq x y z
N ALA A 1 16.26 16.97 -53.79
CA ALA A 1 15.71 15.86 -52.99
C ALA A 1 16.27 15.96 -51.57
N LEU A 2 15.52 16.64 -50.68
CA LEU A 2 15.95 17.05 -49.34
C LEU A 2 14.88 16.61 -48.33
N TYR A 3 14.69 15.30 -48.20
CA TYR A 3 13.74 14.74 -47.24
C TYR A 3 14.34 13.48 -46.65
N PHE A 4 15.24 13.58 -45.68
CA PHE A 4 15.46 12.57 -44.63
C PHE A 4 16.46 13.12 -43.61
N ARG A 5 16.01 14.06 -42.77
CA ARG A 5 16.76 14.43 -41.57
C ARG A 5 15.79 14.89 -40.47
N ASN A 6 15.11 13.94 -39.83
CA ASN A 6 14.43 14.21 -38.55
C ASN A 6 14.14 12.95 -37.70
N ALA A 7 15.04 11.97 -37.68
CA ALA A 7 14.88 10.74 -36.88
C ALA A 7 15.93 10.55 -35.77
N THR A 8 16.66 11.61 -35.37
CA THR A 8 17.80 11.47 -34.43
C THR A 8 17.79 12.49 -33.28
N SER A 9 16.62 12.97 -32.84
CA SER A 9 16.53 13.89 -31.68
C SER A 9 16.04 13.21 -30.38
N ASN A 10 15.33 12.07 -30.46
CA ASN A 10 14.65 11.49 -29.30
C ASN A 10 15.36 10.30 -28.63
N ALA A 11 16.45 9.78 -29.20
CA ALA A 11 17.22 8.67 -28.63
C ALA A 11 17.85 8.95 -27.25
N PRO A 12 18.47 10.12 -26.98
CA PRO A 12 19.06 10.38 -25.66
C PRO A 12 18.00 10.53 -24.55
N THR A 13 16.80 11.03 -24.89
CA THR A 13 15.69 11.20 -23.95
C THR A 13 15.06 9.87 -23.55
N LYS A 14 14.84 8.94 -24.50
CA LYS A 14 14.31 7.60 -24.20
C LYS A 14 15.26 6.78 -23.32
N LEU A 15 16.56 6.79 -23.61
CA LEU A 15 17.56 6.06 -22.81
C LEU A 15 17.65 6.56 -21.37
N ARG A 16 17.51 7.88 -21.15
CA ARG A 16 17.51 8.49 -19.81
C ARG A 16 16.22 8.21 -19.04
N LEU A 17 15.06 8.17 -19.72
CA LEU A 17 13.78 7.81 -19.12
C LEU A 17 13.76 6.34 -18.67
N GLU A 18 14.27 5.43 -19.51
CA GLU A 18 14.42 4.00 -19.20
C GLU A 18 15.30 3.77 -17.97
N HIS A 19 16.44 4.46 -17.85
CA HIS A 19 17.32 4.36 -16.68
C HIS A 19 16.68 4.92 -15.40
N GLY A 20 15.94 6.03 -15.50
CA GLY A 20 15.20 6.60 -14.37
C GLY A 20 14.08 5.69 -13.87
N LEU A 21 13.30 5.11 -14.80
CA LEU A 21 12.24 4.15 -14.51
C LEU A 21 12.80 2.86 -13.92
N ALA A 22 13.90 2.32 -14.46
CA ALA A 22 14.54 1.12 -13.93
C ALA A 22 15.03 1.31 -12.48
N THR A 23 15.57 2.49 -12.16
CA THR A 23 16.04 2.80 -10.80
C THR A 23 14.87 2.93 -9.83
N PHE A 24 13.79 3.58 -10.25
CA PHE A 24 12.55 3.72 -9.45
C PHE A 24 11.87 2.37 -9.19
N VAL A 25 11.79 1.51 -10.22
CA VAL A 25 11.25 0.15 -10.10
C VAL A 25 12.12 -0.68 -9.16
N ARG A 26 13.45 -0.58 -9.27
CA ARG A 26 14.37 -1.31 -8.40
C ARG A 26 14.29 -0.87 -6.94
N GLN A 27 14.06 0.41 -6.67
CA GLN A 27 13.82 0.92 -5.32
C GLN A 27 12.50 0.39 -4.74
N LYS A 28 11.41 0.43 -5.51
CA LYS A 28 10.13 -0.17 -5.11
C LYS A 28 10.23 -1.67 -4.85
N GLN A 29 10.96 -2.38 -5.70
CA GLN A 29 11.20 -3.82 -5.58
C GLN A 29 12.04 -4.15 -4.34
N THR A 30 13.06 -3.35 -4.04
CA THR A 30 13.89 -3.53 -2.84
C THR A 30 13.07 -3.34 -1.57
N LEU A 31 12.19 -2.33 -1.55
CA LEU A 31 11.27 -2.10 -0.43
C LEU A 31 10.31 -3.28 -0.24
N ALA A 32 9.64 -3.71 -1.30
CA ALA A 32 8.74 -4.86 -1.24
C ALA A 32 9.45 -6.14 -0.77
N THR A 33 10.67 -6.38 -1.26
CA THR A 33 11.47 -7.57 -0.90
C THR A 33 11.92 -7.53 0.56
N ALA A 34 12.40 -6.39 1.05
CA ALA A 34 12.79 -6.23 2.45
C ALA A 34 11.59 -6.45 3.38
N LEU A 35 10.43 -5.88 3.04
CA LEU A 35 9.21 -6.04 3.80
C LEU A 35 8.70 -7.48 3.83
N PHE A 36 8.78 -8.17 2.69
CA PHE A 36 8.44 -9.57 2.59
C PHE A 36 9.29 -10.43 3.53
N VAL A 37 10.59 -10.18 3.58
CA VAL A 37 11.50 -10.88 4.53
C VAL A 37 11.10 -10.62 5.98
N VAL A 38 10.83 -9.36 6.34
CA VAL A 38 10.36 -9.00 7.69
C VAL A 38 9.06 -9.72 8.02
N TYR A 39 8.12 -9.78 7.08
CA TYR A 39 6.85 -10.46 7.26
C TYR A 39 7.00 -11.96 7.49
N VAL A 40 7.89 -12.63 6.74
CA VAL A 40 8.19 -14.05 6.96
C VAL A 40 8.75 -14.27 8.37
N LEU A 41 9.64 -13.41 8.84
CA LEU A 41 10.19 -13.50 10.21
C LEU A 41 9.11 -13.32 11.28
N VAL A 42 8.26 -12.30 11.15
CA VAL A 42 7.15 -12.04 12.08
C VAL A 42 6.13 -13.17 12.06
N ALA A 43 5.80 -13.70 10.88
CA ALA A 43 4.89 -14.82 10.72
C ALA A 43 5.42 -16.07 11.42
N LEU A 44 6.71 -16.40 11.23
CA LEU A 44 7.37 -17.52 11.90
C LEU A 44 7.41 -17.33 13.41
N TRP A 45 7.68 -16.11 13.89
CA TRP A 45 7.68 -15.78 15.31
C TRP A 45 6.29 -15.98 15.94
N SER A 46 5.26 -15.33 15.39
CA SER A 46 3.88 -15.48 15.87
C SER A 46 3.37 -16.91 15.76
N PHE A 47 3.75 -17.64 14.70
CA PHE A 47 3.37 -19.03 14.54
C PHE A 47 4.02 -19.94 15.58
N THR A 48 5.29 -19.69 15.92
CA THR A 48 6.01 -20.46 16.94
C THR A 48 5.44 -20.19 18.33
N THR A 49 5.17 -18.92 18.68
CA THR A 49 4.55 -18.57 19.96
C THR A 49 3.15 -19.15 20.09
N TRP A 50 2.36 -19.08 19.02
CA TRP A 50 1.04 -19.70 18.96
C TRP A 50 1.10 -21.22 19.13
N THR A 51 1.97 -21.90 18.39
CA THR A 51 2.11 -23.36 18.45
C THR A 51 2.51 -23.81 19.85
N ASN A 52 3.45 -23.10 20.50
CA ASN A 52 3.83 -23.38 21.89
C ASN A 52 2.67 -23.18 22.87
N GLY A 53 1.86 -22.12 22.70
CA GLY A 53 0.66 -21.88 23.53
C GLY A 53 -0.45 -22.91 23.33
N VAL A 54 -0.64 -23.40 22.10
CA VAL A 54 -1.60 -24.48 21.79
C VAL A 54 -1.16 -25.81 22.41
N VAL A 55 0.12 -26.16 22.30
CA VAL A 55 0.67 -27.38 22.92
C VAL A 55 0.62 -27.30 24.45
N GLY A 56 0.75 -26.11 25.04
CA GLY A 56 0.61 -25.85 26.47
C GLY A 56 -0.83 -25.86 27.01
N GLY A 57 -1.86 -26.04 26.17
CA GLY A 57 -3.26 -26.16 26.57
C GLY A 57 -4.07 -24.85 26.61
N GLU A 58 -3.49 -23.70 26.23
CA GLU A 58 -4.16 -22.39 26.24
C GLU A 58 -4.82 -22.04 24.89
N GLY A 59 -5.64 -22.94 24.37
CA GLY A 59 -6.11 -22.91 22.97
C GLY A 59 -7.00 -21.73 22.57
N SER A 60 -7.73 -21.09 23.50
CA SER A 60 -8.64 -19.99 23.15
C SER A 60 -7.96 -18.61 23.14
N LEU A 61 -7.08 -18.33 24.10
CA LEU A 61 -6.29 -17.10 24.16
C LEU A 61 -5.25 -17.04 23.04
N SER A 62 -4.72 -18.20 22.64
CA SER A 62 -3.68 -18.30 21.62
C SER A 62 -4.15 -17.85 20.23
N ARG A 63 -5.39 -18.17 19.82
CA ARG A 63 -5.89 -17.77 18.48
C ARG A 63 -5.99 -16.27 18.33
N THR A 64 -6.48 -15.58 19.35
CA THR A 64 -6.57 -14.12 19.36
C THR A 64 -5.19 -13.50 19.29
N VAL A 65 -4.20 -14.01 20.03
CA VAL A 65 -2.81 -13.51 20.01
C VAL A 65 -2.17 -13.70 18.63
N PHE A 66 -2.27 -14.88 18.02
CA PHE A 66 -1.68 -15.15 16.69
C PHE A 66 -2.19 -14.20 15.62
N PHE A 67 -3.51 -14.16 15.42
CA PHE A 67 -4.10 -13.34 14.35
C PHE A 67 -4.00 -11.86 14.69
N SER A 68 -4.18 -11.47 15.95
CA SER A 68 -4.12 -10.07 16.34
C SER A 68 -2.74 -9.47 16.09
N ASP A 69 -1.68 -10.07 16.60
CA ASP A 69 -0.35 -9.45 16.52
C ASP A 69 0.15 -9.42 15.08
N PHE A 70 -0.05 -10.51 14.35
CA PHE A 70 0.30 -10.59 12.93
C PHE A 70 -0.39 -9.53 12.07
N PHE A 71 -1.70 -9.35 12.24
CA PHE A 71 -2.44 -8.34 11.48
C PHE A 71 -2.05 -6.91 11.89
N THR A 72 -1.68 -6.67 13.15
CA THR A 72 -1.16 -5.38 13.60
C THR A 72 0.17 -5.05 12.91
N TRP A 73 1.09 -6.02 12.80
CA TRP A 73 2.34 -5.82 12.06
C TRP A 73 2.12 -5.61 10.56
N LEU A 74 1.12 -6.25 9.95
CA LEU A 74 0.73 -6.04 8.55
C LEU A 74 0.29 -4.58 8.31
N VAL A 75 -0.53 -4.04 9.21
CA VAL A 75 -0.98 -2.64 9.14
C VAL A 75 0.17 -1.66 9.38
N MET A 76 1.04 -1.93 10.34
CA MET A 76 2.25 -1.11 10.56
C MET A 76 3.16 -1.10 9.34
N SER A 77 3.28 -2.24 8.66
CA SER A 77 4.03 -2.39 7.42
C SER A 77 3.41 -1.58 6.27
N ASP A 78 2.08 -1.58 6.14
CA ASP A 78 1.35 -0.79 5.15
C ASP A 78 1.60 0.73 5.35
N ILE A 79 1.57 1.19 6.60
CA ILE A 79 1.95 2.55 6.97
C ILE A 79 3.44 2.82 6.66
N LEU A 80 4.34 1.87 6.91
CA LEU A 80 5.76 2.03 6.61
C LEU A 80 6.01 2.21 5.10
N ILE A 81 5.33 1.43 4.26
CA ILE A 81 5.38 1.59 2.79
C ILE A 81 4.96 3.01 2.42
N LEU A 82 3.87 3.51 3.01
CA LEU A 82 3.38 4.87 2.77
C LEU A 82 4.41 5.93 3.19
N LEU A 83 4.97 5.84 4.40
CA LEU A 83 5.94 6.81 4.91
C LEU A 83 7.23 6.81 4.09
N ILE A 84 7.70 5.64 3.65
CA ILE A 84 8.86 5.56 2.76
C ILE A 84 8.51 6.11 1.37
N SER A 85 7.31 5.83 0.85
CA SER A 85 6.82 6.41 -0.39
C SER A 85 6.73 7.94 -0.31
N TYR A 86 6.35 8.50 0.85
CA TYR A 86 6.30 9.94 1.10
C TYR A 86 7.67 10.61 0.95
N LYS A 87 8.73 9.91 1.38
CA LYS A 87 10.11 10.40 1.24
C LYS A 87 10.58 10.46 -0.22
N HIS A 88 9.99 9.68 -1.13
CA HIS A 88 10.49 9.51 -2.50
C HIS A 88 9.55 10.01 -3.61
N THR A 89 8.31 10.39 -3.29
CA THR A 89 7.33 10.87 -4.28
C THR A 89 6.50 12.01 -3.69
N THR A 90 6.67 13.21 -4.25
CA THR A 90 6.00 14.46 -3.85
C THR A 90 4.76 14.80 -4.70
N ASP A 91 4.23 13.84 -5.46
CA ASP A 91 2.97 14.04 -6.19
C ASP A 91 1.79 13.87 -5.24
N PHE A 92 1.30 15.01 -4.72
CA PHE A 92 0.25 15.08 -3.71
C PHE A 92 -1.01 14.25 -4.06
N ASN A 93 -1.44 14.22 -5.33
CA ASN A 93 -2.65 13.50 -5.73
C ASN A 93 -2.46 11.97 -5.68
N HIS A 94 -1.35 11.46 -6.21
CA HIS A 94 -1.02 10.03 -6.13
C HIS A 94 -0.81 9.57 -4.69
N LEU A 95 -0.21 10.43 -3.88
CA LEU A 95 0.01 10.21 -2.46
C LEU A 95 -1.30 10.16 -1.68
N ALA A 96 -2.21 11.11 -1.89
CA ALA A 96 -3.51 11.16 -1.19
C ALA A 96 -4.32 9.89 -1.40
N ARG A 97 -4.31 9.33 -2.62
CA ARG A 97 -5.00 8.08 -2.94
C ARG A 97 -4.37 6.87 -2.23
N ASN A 98 -3.04 6.74 -2.26
CA ASN A 98 -2.35 5.64 -1.57
C ASN A 98 -2.55 5.72 -0.06
N THR A 99 -2.49 6.93 0.51
CA THR A 99 -2.78 7.18 1.92
C THR A 99 -4.20 6.79 2.30
N GLY A 100 -5.18 7.13 1.46
CA GLY A 100 -6.58 6.78 1.74
C GLY A 100 -6.83 5.27 1.76
N PHE A 101 -6.17 4.49 0.90
CA PHE A 101 -6.27 3.03 0.94
C PHE A 101 -5.60 2.42 2.19
N VAL A 102 -4.40 2.90 2.55
CA VAL A 102 -3.72 2.48 3.78
C VAL A 102 -4.53 2.86 5.03
N LEU A 103 -5.19 4.01 5.02
CA LEU A 103 -6.04 4.41 6.14
C LEU A 103 -7.29 3.50 6.26
N SER A 104 -7.83 3.02 5.15
CA SER A 104 -8.93 2.04 5.15
C SER A 104 -8.50 0.69 5.77
N THR A 105 -7.30 0.19 5.45
CA THR A 105 -6.78 -1.07 6.04
C THR A 105 -6.55 -0.95 7.54
N VAL A 106 -6.07 0.21 8.01
CA VAL A 106 -5.94 0.52 9.45
C VAL A 106 -7.31 0.49 10.14
N VAL A 107 -8.32 1.14 9.58
CA VAL A 107 -9.68 1.19 10.17
C VAL A 107 -10.31 -0.21 10.21
N ILE A 108 -10.13 -1.02 9.17
CA ILE A 108 -10.56 -2.43 9.15
C ILE A 108 -9.91 -3.20 10.31
N ARG A 109 -8.61 -3.01 10.52
CA ARG A 109 -7.88 -3.69 11.60
C ARG A 109 -8.41 -3.31 12.97
N VAL A 110 -8.61 -2.02 13.22
CA VAL A 110 -9.19 -1.52 14.47
C VAL A 110 -10.62 -2.05 14.63
N GLY A 111 -11.38 -2.15 13.55
CA GLY A 111 -12.72 -2.76 13.52
C GLY A 111 -12.73 -4.22 13.95
N ILE A 112 -11.80 -5.05 13.46
CA ILE A 112 -11.67 -6.47 13.85
C ILE A 112 -11.32 -6.62 15.34
N GLY A 113 -10.53 -5.70 15.90
CA GLY A 113 -10.15 -5.71 17.31
C GLY A 113 -11.23 -5.15 18.26
N THR A 114 -12.28 -4.52 17.73
CA THR A 114 -13.29 -3.85 18.53
C THR A 114 -14.59 -4.67 18.57
N PRO A 115 -14.99 -5.22 19.73
CA PRO A 115 -16.23 -5.95 19.85
C PRO A 115 -17.46 -5.02 19.77
N GLY A 116 -18.59 -5.57 19.30
CA GLY A 116 -19.89 -4.89 19.29
C GLY A 116 -20.14 -3.96 18.11
N TYR A 117 -21.12 -3.06 18.27
CA TYR A 117 -21.60 -2.17 17.19
C TYR A 117 -20.54 -1.21 16.67
N VAL A 118 -19.54 -0.87 17.49
CA VAL A 118 -18.43 0.01 17.10
C VAL A 118 -17.58 -0.64 16.01
N GLY A 119 -17.31 -1.95 16.10
CA GLY A 119 -16.61 -2.68 15.04
C GLY A 119 -17.37 -2.65 13.70
N ALA A 120 -18.69 -2.82 13.75
CA ALA A 120 -19.55 -2.72 12.56
C ALA A 120 -19.52 -1.30 11.94
N ALA A 121 -19.59 -0.25 12.77
CA ALA A 121 -19.47 1.13 12.31
C ALA A 121 -18.10 1.41 11.67
N LEU A 122 -17.02 0.84 12.21
CA LEU A 122 -15.67 0.96 11.65
C LEU A 122 -15.55 0.27 10.28
N PHE A 123 -16.19 -0.88 10.06
CA PHE A 123 -16.22 -1.50 8.73
C PHE A 123 -16.96 -0.64 7.69
N ILE A 124 -18.08 -0.02 8.09
CA ILE A 124 -18.81 0.92 7.22
C ILE A 124 -17.93 2.13 6.91
N LEU A 125 -17.27 2.69 7.93
CA LEU A 125 -16.35 3.82 7.76
C LEU A 125 -15.19 3.46 6.83
N ALA A 126 -14.54 2.32 7.02
CA ALA A 126 -13.45 1.86 6.16
C ALA A 126 -13.90 1.69 4.72
N SER A 127 -15.10 1.13 4.50
CA SER A 127 -15.69 0.96 3.17
C SER A 127 -15.99 2.31 2.53
N ALA A 128 -16.57 3.24 3.28
CA ALA A 128 -16.84 4.61 2.81
C ALA A 128 -15.54 5.35 2.44
N LEU A 129 -14.48 5.19 3.23
CA LEU A 129 -13.16 5.75 2.92
C LEU A 129 -12.57 5.16 1.63
N ALA A 130 -12.61 3.83 1.47
CA ALA A 130 -12.12 3.19 0.25
C ALA A 130 -12.90 3.65 -1.00
N VAL A 131 -14.22 3.73 -0.91
CA VAL A 131 -15.07 4.23 -2.00
C VAL A 131 -14.82 5.71 -2.27
N GLY A 132 -14.68 6.54 -1.23
CA GLY A 132 -14.38 7.96 -1.37
C GLY A 132 -13.06 8.21 -2.09
N VAL A 133 -12.04 7.41 -1.80
CA VAL A 133 -10.74 7.45 -2.47
C VAL A 133 -10.83 7.05 -3.94
N LEU A 134 -11.61 6.02 -4.25
CA LEU A 134 -11.90 5.63 -5.63
C LEU A 134 -12.65 6.75 -6.38
N TRP A 135 -13.60 7.40 -5.72
CA TRP A 135 -14.39 8.47 -6.30
C TRP A 135 -13.52 9.70 -6.62
N LEU A 136 -12.68 10.10 -5.66
CA LEU A 136 -11.70 11.17 -5.82
C LEU A 136 -10.79 10.92 -7.04
N ASN A 137 -10.32 9.68 -7.19
CA ASN A 137 -9.51 9.29 -8.32
C ASN A 137 -10.25 9.45 -9.67
N THR A 138 -11.51 9.04 -9.74
CA THR A 138 -12.31 9.17 -10.97
C THR A 138 -12.69 10.60 -11.29
N TRP A 139 -12.79 11.48 -10.29
CA TRP A 139 -13.13 12.88 -10.48
C TRP A 139 -11.95 13.66 -11.05
N PHE A 140 -10.76 13.54 -10.46
CA PHE A 140 -9.54 14.18 -10.98
C PHE A 140 -9.14 13.69 -12.38
N GLY A 141 -9.35 12.40 -12.67
CA GLY A 141 -9.10 11.89 -14.03
C GLY A 141 -10.04 12.47 -15.08
N ARG A 142 -11.21 12.98 -14.67
CA ARG A 142 -12.20 13.58 -15.58
C ARG A 142 -11.86 15.02 -15.92
N GLU A 143 -11.41 15.82 -14.95
CA GLU A 143 -11.03 17.23 -15.17
C GLU A 143 -9.91 17.39 -16.20
N GLN A 144 -8.92 16.49 -16.21
CA GLN A 144 -7.81 16.58 -17.17
C GLN A 144 -8.24 16.35 -18.62
N VAL A 145 -9.23 15.48 -18.86
CA VAL A 145 -9.75 15.20 -20.21
C VAL A 145 -10.56 16.38 -20.74
N THR A 146 -11.30 17.08 -19.88
CA THR A 146 -12.04 18.29 -20.27
C THR A 146 -11.12 19.46 -20.62
N ASN A 147 -10.00 19.63 -19.91
CA ASN A 147 -9.07 20.74 -20.16
C ASN A 147 -8.19 20.57 -21.42
N GLU A 148 -8.09 19.35 -21.97
CA GLU A 148 -7.39 19.10 -23.25
C GLU A 148 -8.33 19.18 -24.47
N ALA A 149 -9.64 19.25 -24.24
CA ALA A 149 -10.67 19.31 -25.28
C ALA A 149 -11.15 20.75 -25.60
N GLU A 150 -10.67 21.75 -24.87
CA GLU A 150 -10.95 23.18 -25.03
C GLU A 150 -9.69 23.92 -25.51
#